data_AF-A0A962EEF2-F1
#
_entry.id   AF-A0A962EEF2-F1
#
_cell.length_a   1.000
_cell.length_b   1.000
_cell.length_c   1.000
_cell.angle_alpha   90.00
_cell.angle_beta   90.00
_cell.angle_gamma   90.00
#
_symmetry.space_group_name_H-M   'P 1'
#
loop_
_entity.id
_entity.type
_entity.pdbx_description
1 polymer ?
#
loop_
_entity_poly.entity_id
_entity_poly.type
_entity_poly.pdbx_seq_one_letter_code
_entity_poly.pdbx_strand_id
1 'polypeptide(L)'
;MGSDSFDLVLAVFREPARIAEIRERPLPEDVARVIRLAAGEASALEDAVRSTGENEEKLVEASVFFLQQILFAPGADSYRVLGAASNSQQDRLRENYRWLMKWLHPDRNQDGWEAVYADRVNIAWQDLKTPSRRADYDEKSAVIPTVGVSTELVLRTRQTQAAPSAPILSGSTVRLLPAFILGGLGLGAVAVISLMYWSQIQTQKQLAASRTQALVERKVDESTAAGLPEDPATTAYATADSDLTAPPSPIVADAGLAPTAVVSLAVDAGPGDQEVADEQELIDGEMLAAAGEDEVSPDPAAPDETRTDGDGWVPADSDSATWAEAQAESQTKADALARAQAQAQAQADALARAQEKAQAEADAFAKAQAQAQAQAQAQADALAKAEAQAKADALAKAEAQAKA
;
A
#
# COMPACT_ATOMS: atom_id res chain seq x y z
N MET A 1 10.48 -4.10 39.65
CA MET A 1 9.13 -3.64 39.23
C MET A 1 9.15 -3.64 37.71
N GLY A 2 8.53 -4.63 37.07
CA GLY A 2 8.43 -4.64 35.62
C GLY A 2 7.63 -3.41 35.21
N SER A 3 8.22 -2.55 34.39
CA SER A 3 7.50 -1.42 33.79
C SER A 3 6.34 -1.98 32.98
N ASP A 4 5.12 -1.55 33.27
CA ASP A 4 3.96 -1.97 32.50
C ASP A 4 4.19 -1.62 31.02
N SER A 5 3.92 -2.57 30.14
CA SER A 5 4.06 -2.39 28.69
C SER A 5 3.24 -1.19 28.20
N PHE A 6 2.07 -0.93 28.82
CA PHE A 6 1.22 0.19 28.45
C PHE A 6 1.78 1.54 28.91
N ASP A 7 2.48 1.61 30.04
CA ASP A 7 3.19 2.82 30.45
C ASP A 7 4.32 3.16 29.47
N LEU A 8 5.03 2.15 28.98
CA LEU A 8 6.06 2.35 27.96
C LEU A 8 5.46 2.82 26.63
N VAL A 9 4.33 2.24 26.21
CA VAL A 9 3.59 2.66 25.02
C VAL A 9 3.21 4.14 25.11
N LEU A 10 2.63 4.55 26.24
CA LEU A 10 2.26 5.95 26.47
C LEU A 10 3.48 6.87 26.57
N ALA A 11 4.59 6.42 27.15
CA ALA A 11 5.83 7.17 27.20
C ALA A 11 6.41 7.40 25.79
N VAL A 12 6.41 6.38 24.94
CA VAL A 12 6.83 6.48 23.53
C VAL A 12 5.94 7.44 22.75
N PHE A 13 4.63 7.38 23.00
CA PHE A 13 3.66 8.24 22.33
C PHE A 13 3.79 9.71 22.74
N ARG A 14 4.05 9.99 24.02
CA ARG A 14 4.24 11.35 24.55
C ARG A 14 5.61 11.94 24.22
N GLU A 15 6.66 11.11 24.18
CA GLU A 15 8.05 11.54 23.96
C GLU A 15 8.70 10.81 22.76
N PRO A 16 8.31 11.12 21.50
CA PRO A 16 8.85 10.43 20.32
C PRO A 16 10.37 10.53 20.16
N ALA A 17 11.00 11.57 20.74
CA ALA A 17 12.46 11.75 20.70
C ALA A 17 13.24 10.59 21.35
N ARG A 18 12.60 9.83 22.25
CA ARG A 18 13.23 8.70 22.98
C ARG A 18 13.10 7.36 22.27
N ILE A 19 12.43 7.31 21.13
CA ILE A 19 12.25 6.08 20.35
C ILE A 19 13.60 5.43 20.01
N ALA A 20 14.61 6.21 19.65
CA ALA A 20 15.94 5.68 19.32
C ALA A 20 16.57 4.91 20.49
N GLU A 21 16.50 5.45 21.72
CA GLU A 21 17.01 4.79 22.92
C GLU A 21 16.21 3.52 23.25
N ILE A 22 14.88 3.58 23.14
CA ILE A 22 13.99 2.46 23.45
C ILE A 22 14.16 1.33 22.42
N ARG A 23 14.54 1.66 21.18
CA ARG A 23 14.83 0.68 20.14
C ARG A 23 16.03 -0.21 20.47
N GLU A 24 16.99 0.27 21.24
CA GLU A 24 18.18 -0.51 21.61
C GLU A 24 17.95 -1.39 22.85
N ARG A 25 16.86 -1.16 23.58
CA ARG A 25 16.52 -1.90 24.79
C ARG A 25 15.77 -3.21 24.48
N PRO A 26 15.89 -4.24 25.34
CA PRO A 26 15.06 -5.43 25.21
C PRO A 26 13.58 -5.05 25.32
N LEU A 27 12.73 -5.76 24.56
CA LEU A 27 11.29 -5.59 24.64
C LEU A 27 10.76 -6.01 26.02
N PRO A 28 9.74 -5.31 26.56
CA PRO A 28 9.04 -5.78 27.75
C PRO A 28 8.46 -7.19 27.55
N GLU A 29 8.43 -8.01 28.60
CA GLU A 29 7.90 -9.38 28.54
C GLU A 29 6.40 -9.43 28.20
N ASP A 30 5.68 -8.34 28.48
CA ASP A 30 4.23 -8.23 28.31
C ASP A 30 3.80 -7.56 26.99
N VAL A 31 4.72 -7.38 26.02
CA VAL A 31 4.40 -6.77 24.70
C VAL A 31 3.27 -7.49 23.97
N ALA A 32 3.06 -8.78 24.21
CA ALA A 32 1.93 -9.53 23.68
C ALA A 32 0.56 -8.91 24.04
N ARG A 33 0.43 -8.21 25.18
CA ARG A 33 -0.80 -7.48 25.53
C ARG A 33 -1.04 -6.29 24.61
N VAL A 34 0.02 -5.56 24.27
CA VAL A 34 -0.03 -4.40 23.37
C VAL A 34 -0.41 -4.82 21.95
N ILE A 35 0.14 -5.94 21.46
CA ILE A 35 -0.22 -6.52 20.15
C ILE A 35 -1.71 -6.87 20.12
N ARG A 36 -2.22 -7.51 21.18
CA ARG A 36 -3.62 -7.91 21.27
C ARG A 36 -4.57 -6.73 21.34
N LEU A 37 -4.20 -5.69 22.10
CA LEU A 37 -4.96 -4.44 22.14
C LEU A 37 -5.03 -3.80 20.75
N ALA A 38 -3.90 -3.67 20.04
CA ALA A 38 -3.88 -3.13 18.67
C ALA A 38 -4.70 -3.98 17.69
N ALA A 39 -4.76 -5.29 17.89
CA ALA A 39 -5.60 -6.20 17.10
C ALA A 39 -7.10 -6.15 17.46
N GLY A 40 -7.50 -5.29 18.40
CA GLY A 40 -8.89 -5.09 18.82
C GLY A 40 -9.41 -6.16 19.78
N GLU A 41 -8.55 -6.75 20.62
CA GLU A 41 -9.01 -7.61 21.72
C GLU A 41 -9.62 -6.78 22.87
N ALA A 42 -10.90 -7.01 23.16
CA ALA A 42 -11.64 -6.26 24.18
C ALA A 42 -11.06 -6.42 25.60
N SER A 43 -10.63 -7.63 25.99
CA SER A 43 -10.03 -7.88 27.31
C SER A 43 -8.72 -7.13 27.51
N ALA A 44 -7.85 -7.13 26.51
CA ALA A 44 -6.58 -6.39 26.56
C ALA A 44 -6.80 -4.88 26.67
N LEU A 45 -7.85 -4.37 26.02
CA LEU A 45 -8.25 -2.96 26.12
C LEU A 45 -8.79 -2.61 27.52
N GLU A 46 -9.70 -3.42 28.07
CA GLU A 46 -10.23 -3.22 29.42
C GLU A 46 -9.11 -3.23 30.48
N ASP A 47 -8.15 -4.14 30.34
CA ASP A 47 -6.98 -4.22 31.22
C ASP A 47 -6.08 -2.98 31.08
N ALA A 48 -5.88 -2.46 29.86
CA ALA A 48 -5.10 -1.25 29.61
C ALA A 48 -5.76 0.01 30.17
N VAL A 49 -7.07 0.16 29.99
CA VAL A 49 -7.84 1.28 30.57
C VAL A 49 -7.79 1.22 32.10
N ARG A 50 -7.91 0.03 32.69
CA ARG A 50 -7.87 -0.17 34.14
C ARG A 50 -6.50 0.13 34.75
N SER A 51 -5.42 -0.26 34.06
CA SER A 51 -4.03 -0.06 34.54
C SER A 51 -3.56 1.39 34.37
N THR A 52 -3.88 2.03 33.25
CA THR A 52 -3.36 3.37 32.90
C THR A 52 -4.31 4.52 33.24
N GLY A 53 -5.63 4.26 33.28
CA GLY A 53 -6.66 5.29 33.45
C GLY A 53 -6.86 6.21 32.23
N GLU A 54 -6.29 5.87 31.07
CA GLU A 54 -6.37 6.67 29.85
C GLU A 54 -7.58 6.30 28.99
N ASN A 55 -7.89 7.17 28.02
CA ASN A 55 -8.98 6.94 27.07
C ASN A 55 -8.67 5.76 26.12
N GLU A 56 -9.69 4.97 25.80
CA GLU A 56 -9.61 3.81 24.88
C GLU A 56 -9.01 4.17 23.52
N GLU A 57 -9.49 5.24 22.88
CA GLU A 57 -9.05 5.66 21.54
C GLU A 57 -7.56 5.99 21.55
N LYS A 58 -7.12 6.74 22.56
CA LYS A 58 -5.73 7.12 22.76
C LYS A 58 -4.84 5.90 23.03
N LEU A 59 -5.32 4.90 23.77
CA LEU A 59 -4.57 3.67 24.03
C LEU A 59 -4.39 2.83 22.78
N VAL A 60 -5.44 2.73 21.94
CA VAL A 60 -5.37 2.05 20.64
C VAL A 60 -4.38 2.76 19.72
N GLU A 61 -4.49 4.08 19.59
CA GLU A 61 -3.59 4.89 18.76
C GLU A 61 -2.14 4.78 19.23
N ALA A 62 -1.89 4.95 20.53
CA ALA A 62 -0.55 4.84 21.11
C ALA A 62 0.05 3.45 20.91
N SER A 63 -0.77 2.39 21.05
CA SER A 63 -0.33 1.01 20.84
C SER A 63 0.06 0.76 19.38
N VAL A 64 -0.76 1.20 18.42
CA VAL A 64 -0.44 1.13 17.00
C VAL A 64 0.86 1.87 16.68
N PHE A 65 1.01 3.09 17.20
CA PHE A 65 2.22 3.89 17.03
C PHE A 65 3.45 3.17 17.61
N PHE A 66 3.34 2.61 18.81
CA PHE A 66 4.41 1.85 19.46
C PHE A 66 4.83 0.64 18.61
N LEU A 67 3.88 -0.15 18.09
CA LEU A 67 4.20 -1.31 17.25
C LEU A 67 4.97 -0.88 15.99
N GLN A 68 4.49 0.16 15.29
CA GLN A 68 5.15 0.68 14.10
C GLN A 68 6.57 1.19 14.39
N GLN A 69 6.75 1.93 15.49
CA GLN A 69 8.03 2.57 15.79
C GLN A 69 9.04 1.65 16.45
N ILE A 70 8.61 0.65 17.22
CA ILE A 70 9.51 -0.19 18.02
C ILE A 70 9.70 -1.58 17.40
N LEU A 71 8.62 -2.28 17.04
CA LEU A 71 8.69 -3.63 16.45
C LEU A 71 9.12 -3.56 14.98
N PHE A 72 8.59 -2.60 14.23
CA PHE A 72 8.90 -2.43 12.81
C PHE A 72 9.99 -1.38 12.53
N ALA A 73 10.84 -1.10 13.52
CA ALA A 73 12.01 -0.26 13.31
C ALA A 73 12.91 -0.80 12.17
N PRO A 74 13.58 0.07 11.40
CA PRO A 74 14.63 -0.37 10.47
C PRO A 74 15.71 -1.14 11.23
N GLY A 75 16.08 -2.33 10.76
CA GLY A 75 17.07 -3.18 11.42
C GLY A 75 16.56 -3.99 12.61
N ALA A 76 15.25 -4.01 12.88
CA ALA A 76 14.68 -4.92 13.87
C ALA A 76 14.89 -6.38 13.47
N ASP A 77 15.38 -7.20 14.41
CA ASP A 77 15.52 -8.64 14.24
C ASP A 77 14.15 -9.36 14.18
N SER A 78 14.15 -10.63 13.75
CA SER A 78 12.94 -11.42 13.55
C SER A 78 12.19 -11.66 14.88
N TYR A 79 12.89 -11.70 16.02
CA TYR A 79 12.25 -11.82 17.33
C TYR A 79 11.48 -10.55 17.70
N ARG A 80 12.10 -9.41 17.46
CA ARG A 80 11.57 -8.08 17.74
C ARG A 80 10.40 -7.76 16.84
N VAL A 81 10.45 -8.13 15.56
CA VAL A 81 9.29 -8.03 14.64
C VAL A 81 8.10 -8.86 15.14
N LEU A 82 8.35 -10.05 15.71
CA LEU A 82 7.30 -10.87 16.35
C LEU A 82 6.95 -10.43 17.79
N GLY A 83 7.52 -9.32 18.27
CA GLY A 83 7.24 -8.78 19.60
C GLY A 83 7.65 -9.72 20.74
N ALA A 84 8.76 -10.44 20.56
CA ALA A 84 9.25 -11.44 21.51
C ALA A 84 10.75 -11.29 21.75
N ALA A 85 11.22 -11.83 22.88
CA ALA A 85 12.65 -11.97 23.15
C ALA A 85 13.22 -13.25 22.51
N SER A 86 14.54 -13.31 22.28
CA SER A 86 15.20 -14.48 21.68
C SER A 86 15.03 -15.78 22.46
N ASN A 87 14.85 -15.69 23.78
CA ASN A 87 14.57 -16.83 24.67
C ASN A 87 13.08 -17.22 24.76
N SER A 88 12.20 -16.62 23.95
CA SER A 88 10.75 -16.87 24.04
C SER A 88 10.35 -18.25 23.54
N GLN A 89 9.38 -18.86 24.21
CA GLN A 89 8.82 -20.16 23.80
C GLN A 89 8.13 -20.08 22.43
N GLN A 90 8.11 -21.19 21.68
CA GLN A 90 7.52 -21.26 20.34
C GLN A 90 6.03 -20.90 20.32
N ASP A 91 5.27 -21.30 21.35
CA ASP A 91 3.84 -21.02 21.42
C ASP A 91 3.55 -19.53 21.53
N ARG A 92 4.39 -18.78 22.27
CA ARG A 92 4.30 -17.32 22.35
C ARG A 92 4.56 -16.66 20.99
N LEU A 93 5.56 -17.12 20.23
CA LEU A 93 5.82 -16.59 18.88
C LEU A 93 4.63 -16.83 17.94
N ARG A 94 4.05 -18.03 18.00
CA ARG A 94 2.89 -18.40 17.18
C ARG A 94 1.66 -17.56 17.52
N GLU A 95 1.44 -17.32 18.80
CA GLU A 95 0.35 -16.47 19.28
C GLU A 95 0.54 -15.02 18.83
N ASN A 96 1.71 -14.43 19.04
CA ASN A 96 2.02 -13.07 18.59
C ASN A 96 1.85 -12.94 17.07
N TYR A 97 2.36 -13.90 16.29
CA TYR A 97 2.17 -13.95 14.84
C TYR A 97 0.69 -13.90 14.45
N ARG A 98 -0.16 -14.71 15.11
CA ARG A 98 -1.61 -14.74 14.83
C ARG A 98 -2.25 -13.38 15.07
N TRP A 99 -1.91 -12.71 16.17
CA TRP A 99 -2.46 -11.40 16.51
C TRP A 99 -1.94 -10.30 15.59
N LEU A 100 -0.66 -10.32 15.23
CA LEU A 100 -0.08 -9.40 14.25
C LEU A 100 -0.74 -9.53 12.88
N MET A 101 -0.98 -10.75 12.39
CA MET A 101 -1.66 -10.98 11.11
C MET A 101 -3.14 -10.60 11.16
N LYS A 102 -3.80 -10.75 12.32
CA LYS A 102 -5.18 -10.28 12.52
C LYS A 102 -5.25 -8.75 12.50
N TRP A 103 -4.25 -8.08 13.04
CA TRP A 103 -4.14 -6.62 13.02
C TRP A 103 -3.83 -6.08 11.62
N LEU A 104 -2.88 -6.69 10.90
CA LEU A 104 -2.42 -6.27 9.56
C LEU A 104 -3.30 -6.81 8.40
N HIS A 105 -4.53 -7.21 8.68
CA HIS A 105 -5.40 -7.77 7.65
C HIS A 105 -5.99 -6.63 6.77
N PRO A 106 -5.90 -6.73 5.42
CA PRO A 106 -6.25 -5.64 4.48
C PRO A 106 -7.74 -5.23 4.52
N ASP A 107 -8.60 -6.05 5.12
CA ASP A 107 -10.03 -5.77 5.31
C ASP A 107 -10.30 -4.73 6.42
N ARG A 108 -9.34 -4.52 7.35
CA ARG A 108 -9.51 -3.54 8.44
C ARG A 108 -8.98 -2.16 8.05
N ASN A 109 -7.92 -2.11 7.25
CA ASN A 109 -7.25 -0.88 6.84
C ASN A 109 -6.69 -1.06 5.40
N GLN A 110 -7.14 -0.25 4.45
CA GLN A 110 -6.76 -0.36 3.02
C GLN A 110 -5.51 0.46 2.67
N ASP A 111 -4.74 0.90 3.66
CA ASP A 111 -3.57 1.76 3.44
C ASP A 111 -2.34 0.93 3.05
N GLY A 112 -1.66 1.31 1.97
CA GLY A 112 -0.58 0.54 1.34
C GLY A 112 0.65 0.24 2.22
N TRP A 113 0.75 0.82 3.42
CA TRP A 113 1.84 0.55 4.36
C TRP A 113 1.73 -0.83 5.04
N GLU A 114 0.52 -1.38 5.15
CA GLU A 114 0.28 -2.62 5.90
C GLU A 114 0.79 -3.86 5.18
N ALA A 115 0.78 -3.85 3.85
CA ALA A 115 1.38 -4.91 3.04
C ALA A 115 2.88 -5.06 3.35
N VAL A 116 3.59 -3.95 3.57
CA VAL A 116 5.02 -3.95 3.90
C VAL A 116 5.26 -4.54 5.29
N TYR A 117 4.42 -4.21 6.28
CA TYR A 117 4.54 -4.78 7.61
C TYR A 117 4.13 -6.25 7.64
N ALA A 118 3.07 -6.64 6.93
CA ALA A 118 2.62 -8.02 6.84
C ALA A 118 3.69 -8.93 6.20
N ASP A 119 4.36 -8.46 5.15
CA ASP A 119 5.48 -9.17 4.54
C ASP A 119 6.64 -9.37 5.54
N ARG A 120 7.01 -8.31 6.29
CA ARG A 120 8.04 -8.40 7.34
C ARG A 120 7.66 -9.38 8.45
N VAL A 121 6.41 -9.40 8.90
CA VAL A 121 5.91 -10.38 9.88
C VAL A 121 5.99 -11.79 9.33
N ASN A 122 5.64 -11.99 8.05
CA ASN A 122 5.73 -13.30 7.40
C ASN A 122 7.17 -13.78 7.27
N ILE A 123 8.12 -12.91 6.88
CA ILE A 123 9.56 -13.24 6.84
C ILE A 123 10.05 -13.64 8.23
N ALA A 124 9.77 -12.81 9.25
CA ALA A 124 10.17 -13.09 10.63
C ALA A 124 9.58 -14.42 11.16
N TRP A 125 8.33 -14.72 10.81
CA TRP A 125 7.72 -16.01 11.13
C TRP A 125 8.38 -17.16 10.38
N GLN A 126 8.72 -17.00 9.09
CA GLN A 126 9.40 -18.06 8.33
C GLN A 126 10.76 -18.42 8.93
N ASP A 127 11.50 -17.44 9.46
CA ASP A 127 12.76 -17.65 10.16
C ASP A 127 12.58 -18.40 11.49
N LEU A 128 11.50 -18.11 12.22
CA LEU A 128 11.32 -18.56 13.61
C LEU A 128 10.25 -19.66 13.79
N LYS A 129 9.63 -20.15 12.71
CA LYS A 129 8.49 -21.08 12.74
C LYS A 129 8.82 -22.44 13.34
N THR A 130 10.03 -22.93 13.14
CA THR A 130 10.47 -24.25 13.64
C THR A 130 11.74 -24.10 14.48
N PRO A 131 11.97 -25.00 15.46
CA PRO A 131 13.18 -24.96 16.27
C PRO A 131 14.47 -25.02 15.44
N SER A 132 14.48 -25.81 14.36
CA SER A 132 15.63 -25.89 13.44
C SER A 132 15.90 -24.57 12.74
N ARG A 133 14.88 -23.92 12.15
CA ARG A 133 15.09 -22.64 11.47
C ARG A 133 15.47 -21.52 12.44
N ARG A 134 14.93 -21.57 13.65
CA ARG A 134 15.34 -20.67 14.73
C ARG A 134 16.83 -20.81 15.04
N ALA A 135 17.33 -22.04 15.17
CA ALA A 135 18.75 -22.28 15.38
C ALA A 135 19.60 -21.76 14.21
N ASP A 136 19.16 -22.01 12.97
CA ASP A 136 19.84 -21.49 11.76
C ASP A 136 19.86 -19.94 11.74
N TYR A 137 18.78 -19.30 12.21
CA TYR A 137 18.66 -17.86 12.31
C TYR A 137 19.58 -17.29 13.40
N ASP A 138 19.62 -17.92 14.57
CA ASP A 138 20.47 -17.52 15.69
C ASP A 138 21.95 -17.66 15.34
N GLU A 139 22.32 -18.74 14.64
CA GLU A 139 23.68 -18.94 14.14
C GLU A 139 24.08 -17.84 13.16
N LYS A 140 23.22 -17.52 12.17
CA LYS A 140 23.47 -16.42 11.23
C LYS A 140 23.55 -15.06 11.91
N SER A 141 22.73 -14.84 12.93
CA SER A 141 22.71 -13.58 13.70
C SER A 141 23.93 -13.45 14.62
N ALA A 142 24.46 -14.55 15.16
CA ALA A 142 25.67 -14.57 15.99
C ALA A 142 26.96 -14.35 15.17
N VAL A 143 26.95 -14.70 13.88
CA VAL A 143 28.08 -14.54 12.96
C VAL A 143 28.25 -13.08 12.48
N ILE A 144 27.26 -12.21 12.70
CA ILE A 144 27.44 -10.77 12.54
C ILE A 144 28.21 -10.28 13.78
N PRO A 145 29.51 -9.90 13.68
CA PRO A 145 30.23 -9.41 14.83
C PRO A 145 29.51 -8.16 15.34
N THR A 146 29.01 -8.25 16.56
CA THR A 146 28.66 -7.10 17.38
C THR A 146 29.90 -6.24 17.49
N VAL A 147 30.02 -5.23 16.63
CA VAL A 147 30.93 -4.11 16.85
C VAL A 147 30.36 -3.36 18.05
N GLY A 148 30.67 -3.87 19.25
CA GLY A 148 30.68 -3.07 20.45
C GLY A 148 31.70 -1.97 20.21
N VAL A 149 31.22 -0.74 20.00
CA VAL A 149 32.07 0.43 19.90
C VAL A 149 32.59 0.73 21.31
N SER A 150 33.54 -0.05 21.77
CA SER A 150 34.53 0.39 22.76
C SER A 150 35.64 1.06 21.98
N THR A 151 35.51 2.36 21.73
CA THR A 151 36.63 3.14 21.20
C THR A 151 37.60 3.43 22.35
N GLU A 152 38.38 2.42 22.74
CA GLU A 152 39.73 2.71 23.23
C GLU A 152 40.57 3.07 22.00
N LEU A 153 41.03 4.31 22.00
CA LEU A 153 41.89 4.90 20.98
C LEU A 153 43.28 4.24 21.05
N VAL A 154 43.45 3.09 20.40
CA VAL A 154 44.77 2.54 20.10
C VAL A 154 45.19 3.04 18.71
N LEU A 155 45.94 4.14 18.70
CA LEU A 155 46.67 4.60 17.52
C LEU A 155 47.74 3.56 17.14
N ARG A 156 47.36 2.61 16.27
CA ARG A 156 48.33 1.73 15.61
C ARG A 156 48.53 2.19 14.17
N THR A 157 49.57 2.99 13.99
CA THR A 157 50.12 3.34 12.68
C THR A 157 50.47 2.06 11.95
N ARG A 158 49.73 1.71 10.89
CA ARG A 158 50.11 0.64 9.96
C ARG A 158 50.00 1.14 8.53
N GLN A 159 51.12 0.95 7.83
CA GLN A 159 51.42 1.40 6.48
C GLN A 159 50.32 1.09 5.48
N THR A 160 50.03 2.09 4.66
CA THR A 160 49.19 2.04 3.47
C THR A 160 49.73 1.04 2.45
N GLN A 161 48.95 -0.01 2.17
CA GLN A 161 49.03 -0.74 0.92
C GLN A 161 47.68 -0.58 0.22
N ALA A 162 47.70 0.07 -0.94
CA ALA A 162 46.52 0.41 -1.72
C ALA A 162 45.85 -0.85 -2.28
N ALA A 163 44.56 -1.01 -1.99
CA ALA A 163 43.64 -1.93 -2.64
C ALA A 163 42.43 -1.13 -3.16
N PRO A 164 41.82 -1.53 -4.29
CA PRO A 164 40.84 -0.72 -5.01
C PRO A 164 39.59 -0.45 -4.18
N SER A 165 39.11 0.79 -4.29
CA SER A 165 37.98 1.36 -3.55
C SER A 165 36.68 0.58 -3.80
N ALA A 166 36.22 -0.13 -2.78
CA ALA A 166 34.84 -0.61 -2.68
C ALA A 166 33.92 0.52 -2.15
N PRO A 167 32.69 0.67 -2.66
CA PRO A 167 31.76 1.71 -2.21
C PRO A 167 31.29 1.47 -0.76
N ILE A 168 31.31 2.53 0.05
CA ILE A 168 31.11 2.53 1.51
C ILE A 168 29.62 2.60 1.91
N LEU A 169 28.69 2.16 1.05
CA LEU A 169 27.26 2.25 1.32
C LEU A 169 26.57 0.94 0.94
N SER A 170 25.95 0.29 1.94
CA SER A 170 25.13 -0.91 1.77
C SER A 170 23.97 -0.61 0.80
N GLY A 171 23.79 -1.49 -0.20
CA GLY A 171 22.91 -1.28 -1.35
C GLY A 171 21.41 -1.17 -1.05
N SER A 172 20.98 -1.38 0.19
CA SER A 172 19.57 -1.22 0.59
C SER A 172 19.21 0.23 0.96
N THR A 173 20.13 1.00 1.54
CA THR A 173 19.87 2.39 1.99
C THR A 173 19.87 3.38 0.83
N VAL A 174 20.72 3.16 -0.18
CA VAL A 174 20.77 4.00 -1.40
C VAL A 174 19.50 3.84 -2.25
N ARG A 175 18.80 2.72 -2.11
CA ARG A 175 17.57 2.41 -2.86
C ARG A 175 16.31 3.13 -2.35
N LEU A 176 16.30 3.55 -1.08
CA LEU A 176 15.15 4.18 -0.43
C LEU A 176 15.30 5.71 -0.30
N LEU A 177 16.51 6.25 -0.38
CA LEU A 177 16.77 7.71 -0.35
C LEU A 177 15.91 8.53 -1.34
N PRO A 178 15.77 8.15 -2.62
CA PRO A 178 14.97 8.94 -3.56
C PRO A 178 13.46 8.88 -3.27
N ALA A 179 12.95 7.82 -2.66
CA ALA A 179 11.54 7.68 -2.30
C ALA A 179 11.15 8.57 -1.11
N PHE A 180 12.02 8.68 -0.10
CA PHE A 180 11.77 9.57 1.06
C PHE A 180 11.86 11.05 0.69
N ILE A 181 12.79 11.44 -0.19
CA ILE A 181 12.91 12.82 -0.67
C ILE A 181 11.70 13.22 -1.50
N LEU A 182 11.13 12.31 -2.31
CA LEU A 182 9.92 12.61 -3.08
C LEU A 182 8.63 12.57 -2.29
N GLY A 183 8.49 11.65 -1.34
CA GLY A 183 7.32 11.59 -0.46
C GLY A 183 7.15 12.87 0.36
N GLY A 184 8.26 13.41 0.89
CA GLY A 184 8.24 14.67 1.65
C GLY A 184 7.89 15.90 0.79
N LEU A 185 8.37 15.95 -0.45
CA LEU A 185 8.15 17.09 -1.36
C LEU A 185 6.70 17.11 -1.89
N GLY A 186 6.11 15.94 -2.15
CA GLY A 186 4.70 15.81 -2.54
C GLY A 186 3.73 16.24 -1.43
N LEU A 187 3.97 15.80 -0.19
CA LEU A 187 3.16 16.21 0.97
C LEU A 187 3.24 17.72 1.24
N GLY A 188 4.43 18.32 1.06
CA GLY A 188 4.60 19.78 1.18
C GLY A 188 3.79 20.56 0.14
N ALA A 189 3.76 20.12 -1.11
CA ALA A 189 3.00 20.78 -2.17
C ALA A 189 1.48 20.72 -1.91
N VAL A 190 0.96 19.56 -1.47
CA VAL A 190 -0.46 19.42 -1.10
C VAL A 190 -0.82 20.34 0.07
N ALA A 191 0.02 20.42 1.10
CA ALA A 191 -0.21 21.31 2.23
C ALA A 191 -0.26 22.80 1.82
N VAL A 192 0.62 23.24 0.91
CA VAL A 192 0.62 24.62 0.39
C VAL A 192 -0.63 24.89 -0.45
N ILE A 193 -1.04 23.97 -1.31
CA ILE A 193 -2.25 24.09 -2.13
C ILE A 193 -3.51 24.13 -1.24
N SER A 194 -3.59 23.26 -0.23
CA SER A 194 -4.69 23.27 0.74
C SER A 194 -4.72 24.58 1.54
N LEU A 195 -3.57 25.13 1.94
CA LEU A 195 -3.50 26.41 2.64
C LEU A 195 -3.92 27.58 1.74
N MET A 196 -3.52 27.58 0.47
CA MET A 196 -3.95 28.57 -0.52
C MET A 196 -5.45 28.50 -0.77
N TYR A 197 -6.01 27.30 -0.91
CA TYR A 197 -7.45 27.10 -1.11
C TYR A 197 -8.26 27.55 0.12
N TRP A 198 -7.78 27.24 1.33
CA TRP A 198 -8.38 27.72 2.57
C TRP A 198 -8.33 29.25 2.69
N SER A 199 -7.20 29.86 2.33
CA SER A 199 -7.03 31.32 2.28
C SER A 199 -7.96 31.98 1.24
N GLN A 200 -8.19 31.35 0.10
CA GLN A 200 -9.10 31.83 -0.94
C GLN A 200 -10.57 31.81 -0.49
N ILE A 201 -10.98 30.78 0.26
CA ILE A 201 -12.33 30.71 0.85
C ILE A 201 -12.53 31.83 1.89
N GLN A 202 -11.50 32.14 2.68
CA GLN A 202 -11.55 33.22 3.66
C GLN A 202 -11.71 34.60 3.00
N THR A 203 -10.97 34.86 1.92
CA THR A 203 -11.08 36.12 1.17
C THR A 203 -12.45 36.28 0.49
N GLN A 204 -13.03 35.20 -0.04
CA GLN A 204 -14.40 35.21 -0.58
C GLN A 204 -15.46 35.54 0.49
N LYS A 205 -15.30 35.01 1.71
CA LYS A 205 -16.20 35.34 2.83
C LYS A 205 -16.13 36.83 3.21
N GLN A 206 -14.94 37.43 3.18
CA GLN A 206 -14.78 38.86 3.47
C GLN A 206 -15.37 39.76 2.37
N LEU A 207 -15.21 39.39 1.10
CA LEU A 207 -15.81 40.11 -0.04
C LEU A 207 -17.34 39.99 -0.07
N ALA A 208 -17.89 38.83 0.32
CA ALA A 208 -19.32 38.66 0.47
C ALA A 208 -19.87 39.53 1.61
N ALA A 209 -19.17 39.58 2.76
CA ALA A 209 -19.56 40.41 3.89
C ALA A 209 -19.52 41.92 3.56
N SER A 210 -18.49 42.39 2.85
CA SER A 210 -18.41 43.80 2.45
C SER A 210 -19.47 44.17 1.40
N ARG A 211 -19.82 43.26 0.49
CA ARG A 211 -20.92 43.47 -0.47
C ARG A 211 -22.28 43.57 0.23
N THR A 212 -22.50 42.79 1.29
CA THR A 212 -23.72 42.89 2.11
C THR A 212 -23.77 44.21 2.88
N GLN A 213 -22.64 44.68 3.43
CA GLN A 213 -22.57 45.97 4.11
C GLN A 213 -22.82 47.15 3.15
N ALA A 214 -22.22 47.12 1.96
CA ALA A 214 -22.44 48.15 0.93
C ALA A 214 -23.90 48.22 0.44
N LEU A 215 -24.60 47.08 0.40
CA LEU A 215 -26.03 47.04 0.06
C LEU A 215 -26.91 47.60 1.17
N VAL A 216 -26.54 47.38 2.44
CA VAL A 216 -27.24 47.96 3.60
C VAL A 216 -27.03 49.48 3.64
N GLU A 217 -25.81 49.95 3.43
CA GLU A 217 -25.48 51.37 3.43
C GLU A 217 -26.19 52.11 2.28
N ARG A 218 -26.22 51.53 1.08
CA ARG A 218 -27.02 52.05 -0.04
C ARG A 218 -28.53 52.12 0.27
N LYS A 219 -29.06 51.16 1.04
CA LYS A 219 -30.47 51.14 1.46
C LYS A 219 -30.75 52.21 2.51
N VAL A 220 -29.80 52.51 3.38
CA VAL A 220 -29.87 53.58 4.39
C VAL A 220 -29.80 54.95 3.70
N ASP A 221 -28.94 55.12 2.71
CA ASP A 221 -28.85 56.37 1.93
C ASP A 221 -30.12 56.61 1.09
N GLU A 222 -30.70 55.55 0.51
CA GLU A 222 -31.95 55.62 -0.24
C GLU A 222 -33.16 55.93 0.66
N SER A 223 -33.15 55.44 1.92
CA SER A 223 -34.14 55.79 2.94
C SER A 223 -33.94 57.19 3.52
N THR A 224 -32.71 57.74 3.47
CA THR A 224 -32.38 59.09 3.96
C THR A 224 -32.63 60.15 2.88
N ALA A 225 -32.53 59.80 1.60
CA ALA A 225 -32.83 60.69 0.47
C ALA A 225 -34.34 60.87 0.20
N ALA A 226 -35.20 59.99 0.71
CA ALA A 226 -36.66 60.03 0.52
C ALA A 226 -37.40 60.80 1.64
N GLY A 227 -36.85 61.93 2.09
CA GLY A 227 -37.52 62.79 3.06
C GLY A 227 -38.74 63.50 2.46
N LEU A 228 -39.92 63.34 3.11
CA LEU A 228 -40.95 64.36 3.43
C LEU A 228 -42.26 63.69 3.92
N PRO A 229 -43.03 64.32 4.82
CA PRO A 229 -42.73 64.60 6.24
C PRO A 229 -43.74 63.89 7.18
N GLU A 230 -43.46 63.95 8.49
CA GLU A 230 -44.31 63.43 9.55
C GLU A 230 -45.67 64.15 9.66
N ASP A 231 -46.70 63.42 10.12
CA ASP A 231 -47.64 64.01 11.07
C ASP A 231 -48.18 62.95 12.06
N PRO A 232 -48.36 63.27 13.36
CA PRO A 232 -48.60 62.32 14.44
C PRO A 232 -50.03 62.39 14.98
N ALA A 233 -50.76 61.28 14.99
CA ALA A 233 -51.94 61.12 15.85
C ALA A 233 -52.33 59.64 16.01
N THR A 234 -52.42 59.21 17.27
CA THR A 234 -53.57 58.50 17.87
C THR A 234 -54.25 57.43 16.98
N THR A 235 -54.34 56.16 17.35
CA THR A 235 -55.17 55.66 18.44
C THR A 235 -54.98 54.15 18.57
N ALA A 236 -55.33 53.66 19.76
CA ALA A 236 -55.40 52.30 20.24
C ALA A 236 -56.28 51.31 19.44
N TYR A 237 -56.22 50.06 19.93
CA TYR A 237 -57.06 48.86 19.71
C TYR A 237 -56.56 47.93 18.60
N ALA A 238 -56.02 46.74 18.91
CA ALA A 238 -56.61 45.56 19.56
C ALA A 238 -57.32 44.62 18.58
N THR A 239 -56.81 43.37 18.58
CA THR A 239 -57.52 42.09 18.50
C THR A 239 -58.33 41.71 17.25
N ALA A 240 -58.08 40.45 16.82
CA ALA A 240 -59.06 39.47 16.31
C ALA A 240 -59.64 39.79 14.92
N ASP A 241 -60.09 38.86 14.07
CA ASP A 241 -60.07 37.42 13.95
C ASP A 241 -60.44 37.14 12.47
N SER A 242 -60.25 35.91 12.03
CA SER A 242 -61.11 35.18 11.08
C SER A 242 -61.40 35.72 9.66
N ASP A 243 -60.95 34.90 8.72
CA ASP A 243 -61.79 34.10 7.81
C ASP A 243 -61.91 34.44 6.31
N LEU A 244 -61.97 33.32 5.57
CA LEU A 244 -62.36 33.09 4.16
C LEU A 244 -61.24 33.39 3.13
N THR A 245 -60.67 32.43 2.38
CA THR A 245 -61.33 31.33 1.64
C THR A 245 -60.33 30.23 1.25
N ALA A 246 -60.82 28.99 1.23
CA ALA A 246 -60.15 27.71 0.97
C ALA A 246 -59.92 27.40 -0.56
N PRO A 247 -59.37 26.21 -0.94
CA PRO A 247 -58.58 25.93 -2.17
C PRO A 247 -59.42 25.40 -3.37
N PRO A 248 -58.82 25.11 -4.56
CA PRO A 248 -58.37 23.73 -4.87
C PRO A 248 -57.18 23.56 -5.87
N SER A 249 -56.57 22.36 -5.83
CA SER A 249 -55.61 21.73 -6.77
C SER A 249 -56.23 21.43 -8.19
N PRO A 250 -55.70 20.52 -9.05
CA PRO A 250 -54.45 20.50 -9.86
C PRO A 250 -54.70 20.16 -11.37
N ILE A 251 -53.91 20.64 -12.36
CA ILE A 251 -53.84 20.10 -13.76
C ILE A 251 -52.45 20.46 -14.34
N VAL A 252 -51.47 19.55 -14.52
CA VAL A 252 -51.17 18.61 -15.63
C VAL A 252 -51.04 19.23 -17.05
N ALA A 253 -49.81 19.32 -17.56
CA ALA A 253 -49.42 19.20 -18.98
C ALA A 253 -47.88 18.96 -18.97
N ASP A 254 -47.34 17.76 -19.21
CA ASP A 254 -47.30 16.92 -20.42
C ASP A 254 -46.46 17.50 -21.59
N ALA A 255 -45.80 16.56 -22.28
CA ALA A 255 -44.89 16.64 -23.44
C ALA A 255 -43.43 16.99 -23.12
N GLY A 256 -42.43 16.19 -23.48
CA GLY A 256 -42.41 15.00 -24.32
C GLY A 256 -40.95 14.73 -24.71
N LEU A 257 -40.59 13.45 -24.71
CA LEU A 257 -39.34 12.91 -25.25
C LEU A 257 -39.18 13.27 -26.74
N ALA A 258 -37.94 13.54 -27.18
CA ALA A 258 -37.20 12.69 -28.15
C ALA A 258 -36.07 13.45 -28.89
N PRO A 259 -35.05 12.72 -29.39
CA PRO A 259 -33.70 13.20 -29.68
C PRO A 259 -33.38 13.27 -31.19
N THR A 260 -32.38 14.04 -31.59
CA THR A 260 -31.60 13.96 -32.86
C THR A 260 -30.42 14.95 -32.70
N ALA A 261 -29.18 14.73 -33.14
CA ALA A 261 -28.69 13.91 -34.22
C ALA A 261 -27.32 13.30 -33.89
N VAL A 262 -27.21 12.00 -34.17
CA VAL A 262 -25.96 11.32 -34.51
C VAL A 262 -25.50 11.83 -35.89
N VAL A 263 -24.23 12.20 -36.01
CA VAL A 263 -23.58 12.31 -37.33
C VAL A 263 -22.66 11.11 -37.46
N SER A 264 -23.20 10.09 -38.13
CA SER A 264 -22.42 9.04 -38.79
C SER A 264 -21.78 9.62 -40.04
N LEU A 265 -20.48 9.39 -40.21
CA LEU A 265 -19.78 9.50 -41.49
C LEU A 265 -19.15 8.13 -41.79
N ALA A 266 -19.92 7.31 -42.50
CA ALA A 266 -19.42 6.37 -43.50
C ALA A 266 -19.77 7.03 -44.85
N VAL A 267 -18.98 7.03 -45.91
CA VAL A 267 -18.44 5.91 -46.70
C VAL A 267 -17.48 6.55 -47.71
N ASP A 268 -16.33 5.94 -47.99
CA ASP A 268 -15.99 5.64 -49.39
C ASP A 268 -15.09 4.41 -49.49
N ALA A 269 -15.47 3.52 -50.40
CA ALA A 269 -14.88 2.22 -50.63
C ALA A 269 -14.49 2.13 -52.11
N GLY A 270 -13.27 1.66 -52.37
CA GLY A 270 -12.77 1.30 -53.70
C GLY A 270 -11.30 0.90 -53.66
N PRO A 271 -10.81 0.11 -54.64
CA PRO A 271 -10.68 -1.34 -54.48
C PRO A 271 -9.25 -1.89 -54.68
N GLY A 272 -9.05 -3.17 -54.34
CA GLY A 272 -8.05 -4.07 -54.95
C GLY A 272 -6.60 -3.90 -54.48
N ASP A 273 -6.07 -4.89 -53.75
CA ASP A 273 -5.25 -5.94 -54.36
C ASP A 273 -4.76 -6.93 -53.29
N GLN A 274 -4.96 -8.21 -53.59
CA GLN A 274 -4.34 -9.31 -52.87
C GLN A 274 -2.91 -9.44 -53.34
N GLU A 275 -1.95 -9.46 -52.42
CA GLU A 275 -0.65 -10.09 -52.67
C GLU A 275 -0.35 -11.07 -51.54
N VAL A 276 -0.47 -12.34 -51.90
CA VAL A 276 0.01 -13.50 -51.19
C VAL A 276 1.53 -13.56 -51.37
N ALA A 277 2.27 -13.69 -50.28
CA ALA A 277 3.66 -14.12 -50.33
C ALA A 277 3.91 -15.11 -49.19
N ASP A 278 4.11 -16.35 -49.64
CA ASP A 278 4.66 -17.48 -48.89
C ASP A 278 6.02 -17.12 -48.30
N GLU A 279 6.26 -17.45 -47.03
CA GLU A 279 7.59 -17.86 -46.55
C GLU A 279 7.43 -19.02 -45.56
N GLN A 280 7.58 -20.24 -46.11
CA GLN A 280 7.97 -21.45 -45.39
C GLN A 280 9.49 -21.47 -45.31
N GLU A 281 10.04 -21.52 -44.10
CA GLU A 281 11.43 -21.90 -43.83
C GLU A 281 11.40 -22.95 -42.71
N LEU A 282 11.49 -24.24 -43.07
CA LEU A 282 12.72 -25.06 -43.03
C LEU A 282 13.22 -25.23 -41.58
N ILE A 283 12.68 -26.17 -40.81
CA ILE A 283 13.22 -27.52 -40.59
C ILE A 283 14.75 -27.58 -40.53
N ASP A 284 15.28 -27.57 -39.30
CA ASP A 284 16.47 -28.29 -38.81
C ASP A 284 16.27 -28.34 -37.28
N GLY A 285 16.25 -29.44 -36.53
CA GLY A 285 16.82 -30.75 -36.73
C GLY A 285 17.50 -31.15 -35.41
N GLU A 286 16.74 -31.40 -34.33
CA GLU A 286 17.27 -32.09 -33.15
C GLU A 286 16.17 -32.84 -32.37
N MET A 287 15.72 -33.95 -32.94
CA MET A 287 14.98 -35.00 -32.24
C MET A 287 15.98 -35.85 -31.45
N LEU A 288 16.11 -35.59 -30.15
CA LEU A 288 16.72 -36.54 -29.22
C LEU A 288 15.72 -37.65 -28.91
N ALA A 289 15.84 -38.74 -29.67
CA ALA A 289 15.23 -40.03 -29.38
C ALA A 289 15.82 -40.60 -28.08
N ALA A 290 14.98 -40.75 -27.06
CA ALA A 290 15.20 -41.73 -26.00
C ALA A 290 14.13 -42.80 -26.15
N ALA A 291 14.46 -43.81 -26.96
CA ALA A 291 13.81 -45.11 -26.92
C ALA A 291 14.09 -45.73 -25.54
N GLY A 292 13.01 -46.01 -24.82
CA GLY A 292 12.99 -46.78 -23.58
C GLY A 292 11.80 -47.71 -23.64
N GLU A 293 11.90 -48.69 -24.53
CA GLU A 293 10.99 -49.81 -24.66
C GLU A 293 11.28 -50.75 -23.48
N ASP A 294 10.56 -50.60 -22.37
CA ASP A 294 10.50 -51.66 -21.37
C ASP A 294 9.53 -52.73 -21.87
N GLU A 295 10.07 -53.63 -22.70
CA GLU A 295 9.53 -54.96 -22.94
C GLU A 295 9.39 -55.70 -21.60
N VAL A 296 8.16 -55.83 -21.11
CA VAL A 296 7.83 -56.86 -20.13
C VAL A 296 7.61 -58.16 -20.89
N SER A 297 8.67 -58.97 -20.99
CA SER A 297 8.57 -60.37 -21.41
C SER A 297 7.63 -61.15 -20.48
N PRO A 298 6.66 -61.93 -20.98
CA PRO A 298 6.06 -63.01 -20.22
C PRO A 298 6.89 -64.29 -20.42
N ASP A 299 7.43 -64.81 -19.32
CA ASP A 299 8.10 -66.10 -19.22
C ASP A 299 7.13 -67.27 -19.51
N PRO A 300 7.43 -68.21 -20.43
CA PRO A 300 6.63 -69.42 -20.64
C PRO A 300 7.39 -70.70 -20.21
N ALA A 301 6.93 -71.34 -19.12
CA ALA A 301 6.98 -72.79 -18.82
C ALA A 301 6.86 -72.99 -17.30
N ALA A 302 6.10 -73.91 -16.68
CA ALA A 302 5.23 -75.01 -17.09
C ALA A 302 4.53 -75.51 -15.78
N PRO A 303 3.97 -76.73 -15.71
CA PRO A 303 2.61 -77.11 -16.06
C PRO A 303 1.79 -77.56 -14.84
N ASP A 304 0.57 -78.03 -15.12
CA ASP A 304 -0.07 -79.21 -14.49
C ASP A 304 -1.41 -78.95 -13.77
N GLU A 305 -2.46 -79.32 -14.50
CA GLU A 305 -3.68 -79.99 -14.06
C GLU A 305 -4.31 -79.63 -12.71
N THR A 306 -5.39 -78.85 -12.77
CA THR A 306 -6.63 -79.27 -12.11
C THR A 306 -7.80 -79.10 -13.06
N ARG A 307 -8.18 -80.21 -13.68
CA ARG A 307 -9.52 -80.45 -14.23
C ARG A 307 -10.54 -80.29 -13.10
N THR A 308 -11.23 -79.15 -13.06
CA THR A 308 -12.51 -79.03 -12.36
C THR A 308 -13.59 -79.01 -13.43
N ASP A 309 -14.19 -80.18 -13.67
CA ASP A 309 -15.47 -80.29 -14.36
C ASP A 309 -16.50 -79.54 -13.49
N GLY A 310 -16.83 -78.31 -13.90
CA GLY A 310 -17.76 -77.43 -13.23
C GLY A 310 -18.47 -76.60 -14.28
N ASP A 311 -19.54 -77.17 -14.85
CA ASP A 311 -20.46 -76.50 -15.76
C ASP A 311 -21.12 -75.31 -15.03
N GLY A 312 -20.47 -74.15 -15.10
CA GLY A 312 -20.99 -72.87 -14.66
C GLY A 312 -20.68 -71.86 -15.74
N TRP A 313 -21.63 -71.62 -16.64
CA TRP A 313 -21.56 -70.57 -17.64
C TRP A 313 -21.43 -69.21 -16.93
N VAL A 314 -20.20 -68.69 -16.83
CA VAL A 314 -19.95 -67.32 -16.37
C VAL A 314 -20.20 -66.41 -17.58
N PRO A 315 -21.15 -65.46 -17.52
CA PRO A 315 -21.42 -64.58 -18.64
C PRO A 315 -20.19 -63.71 -18.92
N ALA A 316 -19.69 -63.78 -20.15
CA ALA A 316 -18.53 -63.04 -20.66
C ALA A 316 -18.70 -61.50 -20.70
N ASP A 317 -19.78 -60.96 -20.12
CA ASP A 317 -20.10 -59.53 -20.09
C ASP A 317 -19.42 -58.77 -18.92
N SER A 318 -18.77 -59.44 -17.97
CA SER A 318 -18.13 -58.77 -16.81
C SER A 318 -16.78 -58.11 -17.15
N ASP A 319 -15.97 -58.68 -18.04
CA ASP A 319 -14.64 -58.13 -18.34
C ASP A 319 -14.70 -56.89 -19.25
N SER A 320 -15.71 -56.77 -20.11
CA SER A 320 -15.88 -55.62 -21.01
C SER A 320 -16.34 -54.36 -20.29
N ALA A 321 -17.20 -54.50 -19.27
CA ALA A 321 -17.66 -53.39 -18.44
C ALA A 321 -16.54 -52.81 -17.57
N THR A 322 -15.70 -53.67 -16.98
CA THR A 322 -14.58 -53.24 -16.13
C THR A 322 -13.48 -52.51 -16.91
N TRP A 323 -13.19 -52.94 -18.15
CA TRP A 323 -12.24 -52.26 -19.01
C TRP A 323 -12.74 -50.89 -19.48
N ALA A 324 -14.03 -50.76 -19.79
CA ALA A 324 -14.65 -49.49 -20.15
C ALA A 324 -14.63 -48.47 -19.00
N GLU A 325 -14.87 -48.93 -17.76
CA GLU A 325 -14.83 -48.08 -16.56
C GLU A 325 -13.39 -47.62 -16.24
N ALA A 326 -12.40 -48.52 -16.34
CA ALA A 326 -10.99 -48.18 -16.19
C ALA A 326 -10.50 -47.16 -17.24
N GLN A 327 -10.98 -47.27 -18.49
CA GLN A 327 -10.65 -46.32 -19.55
C GLN A 327 -11.30 -44.94 -19.30
N ALA A 328 -12.54 -44.91 -18.82
CA ALA A 328 -13.23 -43.67 -18.45
C ALA A 328 -12.53 -42.96 -17.27
N GLU A 329 -12.08 -43.71 -16.26
CA GLU A 329 -11.29 -43.15 -15.16
C GLU A 329 -9.93 -42.61 -15.63
N SER A 330 -9.26 -43.30 -16.56
CA SER A 330 -8.00 -42.82 -17.12
C SER A 330 -8.19 -41.53 -17.93
N GLN A 331 -9.26 -41.44 -18.73
CA GLN A 331 -9.58 -40.24 -19.50
C GLN A 331 -9.93 -39.06 -18.60
N THR A 332 -10.75 -39.27 -17.57
CA THR A 332 -11.09 -38.21 -16.61
C THR A 332 -9.88 -37.70 -15.83
N LYS A 333 -8.94 -38.58 -15.46
CA LYS A 333 -7.66 -38.18 -14.85
C LYS A 333 -6.78 -37.38 -15.82
N ALA A 334 -6.69 -37.81 -17.09
CA ALA A 334 -5.96 -37.08 -18.12
C ALA A 334 -6.54 -35.67 -18.37
N ASP A 335 -7.87 -35.56 -18.47
CA ASP A 335 -8.57 -34.28 -18.63
C ASP A 335 -8.38 -33.37 -17.41
N ALA A 336 -8.40 -33.93 -16.19
CA ALA A 336 -8.15 -33.17 -14.98
C ALA A 336 -6.71 -32.61 -14.93
N LEU A 337 -5.72 -33.41 -15.34
CA LEU A 337 -4.32 -32.96 -15.44
C LEU A 337 -4.14 -31.89 -16.52
N ALA A 338 -4.75 -32.07 -17.70
CA ALA A 338 -4.69 -31.09 -18.78
C ALA A 338 -5.28 -29.74 -18.35
N ARG A 339 -6.42 -29.74 -17.63
CA ARG A 339 -7.02 -28.52 -17.07
C ARG A 339 -6.15 -27.88 -16.01
N ALA A 340 -5.55 -28.67 -15.11
CA ALA A 340 -4.66 -28.15 -14.08
C ALA A 340 -3.40 -27.48 -14.69
N GLN A 341 -2.82 -28.09 -15.73
CA GLN A 341 -1.69 -27.51 -16.46
C GLN A 341 -2.08 -26.22 -17.19
N ALA A 342 -3.24 -26.20 -17.87
CA ALA A 342 -3.74 -24.99 -18.54
C ALA A 342 -3.98 -23.84 -17.54
N GLN A 343 -4.51 -24.14 -16.34
CA GLN A 343 -4.67 -23.15 -15.28
C GLN A 343 -3.34 -22.63 -14.74
N ALA A 344 -2.35 -23.52 -14.54
CA ALA A 344 -1.02 -23.12 -14.10
C ALA A 344 -0.31 -22.22 -15.12
N GLN A 345 -0.42 -22.53 -16.41
CA GLN A 345 0.11 -21.70 -17.50
C GLN A 345 -0.59 -20.34 -17.55
N ALA A 346 -1.92 -20.31 -17.48
CA ALA A 346 -2.67 -19.06 -17.46
C ALA A 346 -2.30 -18.16 -16.27
N GLN A 347 -2.04 -18.74 -15.09
CA GLN A 347 -1.56 -18.00 -13.92
C GLN A 347 -0.13 -17.47 -14.12
N ALA A 348 0.76 -18.28 -14.71
CA ALA A 348 2.13 -17.84 -15.01
C ALA A 348 2.14 -16.65 -15.99
N ASP A 349 1.33 -16.73 -17.06
CA ASP A 349 1.20 -15.64 -18.04
C ASP A 349 0.59 -14.37 -17.42
N ALA A 350 -0.40 -14.53 -16.55
CA ALA A 350 -1.00 -13.40 -15.83
C ALA A 350 0.01 -12.72 -14.90
N LEU A 351 0.83 -13.49 -14.18
CA LEU A 351 1.89 -12.95 -13.33
C LEU A 351 2.98 -12.24 -14.14
N ALA A 352 3.40 -12.82 -15.28
CA ALA A 352 4.39 -12.21 -16.16
C ALA A 352 3.91 -10.83 -16.67
N ARG A 353 2.66 -10.75 -17.15
CA ARG A 353 2.06 -9.48 -17.61
C ARG A 353 1.91 -8.46 -16.48
N ALA A 354 1.55 -8.91 -15.28
CA ALA A 354 1.46 -8.03 -14.12
C ALA A 354 2.82 -7.44 -13.73
N GLN A 355 3.88 -8.25 -13.78
CA GLN A 355 5.24 -7.79 -13.52
C GLN A 355 5.74 -6.80 -14.58
N GLU A 356 5.51 -7.09 -15.87
CA GLU A 356 5.88 -6.18 -16.96
C GLU A 356 5.19 -4.82 -16.81
N LYS A 357 3.89 -4.82 -16.51
CA LYS A 357 3.13 -3.58 -16.26
C LYS A 357 3.68 -2.81 -15.06
N ALA A 358 3.94 -3.49 -13.94
CA ALA A 358 4.49 -2.85 -12.75
C ALA A 358 5.89 -2.24 -13.01
N GLN A 359 6.73 -2.90 -13.81
CA GLN A 359 8.02 -2.35 -14.22
C GLN A 359 7.86 -1.12 -15.12
N ALA A 360 6.97 -1.18 -16.11
CA ALA A 360 6.70 -0.05 -17.00
C ALA A 360 6.19 1.19 -16.23
N GLU A 361 5.31 0.98 -15.24
CA GLU A 361 4.82 2.06 -14.36
C GLU A 361 5.93 2.63 -13.47
N ALA A 362 6.79 1.78 -12.91
CA ALA A 362 7.94 2.22 -12.11
C ALA A 362 8.93 3.07 -12.93
N ASP A 363 9.23 2.65 -14.17
CA ASP A 363 10.10 3.39 -15.07
C ASP A 363 9.48 4.73 -15.50
N ALA A 364 8.17 4.76 -15.76
CA ALA A 364 7.46 6.00 -16.07
C ALA A 364 7.51 6.98 -14.90
N PHE A 365 7.31 6.50 -13.67
CA PHE A 365 7.39 7.32 -12.46
C PHE A 365 8.81 7.85 -12.23
N ALA A 366 9.84 7.00 -12.39
CA ALA A 366 11.24 7.40 -12.25
C ALA A 366 11.62 8.51 -13.26
N LYS A 367 11.18 8.38 -14.52
CA LYS A 367 11.38 9.42 -15.54
C LYS A 367 10.68 10.72 -15.19
N ALA A 368 9.43 10.66 -14.73
CA ALA A 368 8.68 11.85 -14.33
C ALA A 368 9.34 12.57 -13.13
N GLN A 369 9.81 11.82 -12.13
CA GLN A 369 10.58 12.33 -10.99
C GLN A 369 11.86 13.03 -11.44
N ALA A 370 12.65 12.40 -12.31
CA ALA A 370 13.89 12.97 -12.82
C ALA A 370 13.65 14.27 -13.58
N GLN A 371 12.59 14.34 -14.39
CA GLN A 371 12.20 15.55 -15.10
C GLN A 371 11.77 16.67 -14.13
N ALA A 372 10.95 16.36 -13.13
CA ALA A 372 10.53 17.33 -12.13
C ALA A 372 11.71 17.89 -11.33
N GLN A 373 12.67 17.05 -10.94
CA GLN A 373 13.90 17.49 -10.26
C GLN A 373 14.76 18.37 -11.15
N ALA A 374 14.96 18.00 -12.42
CA ALA A 374 15.71 18.80 -13.38
C ALA A 374 15.08 20.19 -13.59
N GLN A 375 13.75 20.26 -13.68
CA GLN A 375 13.02 21.53 -13.78
C GLN A 375 13.15 22.37 -12.51
N ALA A 376 13.03 21.76 -11.33
CA ALA A 376 13.19 22.45 -10.06
C ALA A 376 14.61 23.03 -9.90
N GLN A 377 15.65 22.26 -10.26
CA GLN A 377 17.04 22.73 -10.26
C GLN A 377 17.25 23.88 -11.26
N ALA A 378 16.73 23.76 -12.48
CA ALA A 378 16.82 24.83 -13.48
C ALA A 378 16.14 26.12 -13.01
N GLN A 379 14.99 26.02 -12.32
CA GLN A 379 14.32 27.19 -11.73
C GLN A 379 15.12 27.79 -10.56
N ALA A 380 15.68 26.96 -9.68
CA ALA A 380 16.52 27.43 -8.58
C ALA A 380 17.76 28.18 -9.10
N ASP A 381 18.44 27.63 -10.11
CA ASP A 381 19.59 28.27 -10.75
C ASP A 381 19.21 29.58 -11.44
N ALA A 382 18.03 29.63 -12.09
CA ALA A 382 17.53 30.85 -12.72
C ALA A 382 17.24 31.94 -11.66
N LEU A 383 16.61 31.59 -10.54
CA LEU A 383 16.35 32.52 -9.44
C LEU A 383 17.64 33.01 -8.79
N ALA A 384 18.60 32.12 -8.53
CA ALA A 384 19.90 32.49 -7.97
C ALA A 384 20.65 33.48 -8.85
N LYS A 385 20.63 33.27 -10.18
CA LYS A 385 21.20 34.22 -11.15
C LYS A 385 20.47 35.56 -11.16
N ALA A 386 19.13 35.55 -11.12
CA ALA A 386 18.34 36.77 -11.08
C ALA A 386 18.62 37.59 -9.81
N GLU A 387 18.72 36.95 -8.65
CA GLU A 387 19.07 37.62 -7.39
C GLU A 387 20.50 38.18 -7.40
N ALA A 388 21.47 37.42 -7.93
CA ALA A 388 22.84 37.89 -8.05
C ALA A 388 22.92 39.14 -8.95
N GLN A 389 22.17 39.15 -10.05
CA GLN A 389 22.09 40.29 -10.96
C GLN A 389 21.41 41.49 -10.30
N ALA A 390 20.29 41.29 -9.60
CA ALA A 390 19.61 42.35 -8.86
C ALA A 390 20.51 42.98 -7.77
N LYS A 391 21.30 42.16 -7.06
CA LYS A 391 22.28 42.63 -6.07
C LYS A 391 23.41 43.43 -6.73
N ALA A 392 23.94 42.96 -7.86
CA ALA A 392 24.95 43.69 -8.61
C ALA A 392 24.44 45.05 -9.09
N ASP A 393 23.23 45.11 -9.63
CA ASP A 393 22.59 46.35 -10.06
C ASP A 393 22.33 47.32 -8.89
N ALA A 394 21.93 46.80 -7.72
CA ALA A 394 21.75 47.60 -6.52
C ALA A 394 23.07 48.20 -6.01
N LEU A 395 24.15 47.41 -6.00
CA LEU A 395 25.48 47.90 -5.63
C LEU A 395 25.99 48.96 -6.61
N ALA A 396 25.83 48.74 -7.92
CA ALA A 396 26.22 49.72 -8.93
C ALA A 396 25.46 51.07 -8.76
N LYS A 397 24.16 51.01 -8.44
CA LYS A 397 23.36 52.21 -8.14
C LYS A 397 23.82 52.91 -6.86
N ALA A 398 24.12 52.17 -5.80
CA ALA A 398 24.61 52.73 -4.53
C ALA A 398 25.96 53.43 -4.70
N GLU A 399 26.89 52.84 -5.46
CA GLU A 399 28.18 53.47 -5.77
C GLU A 399 28.04 54.72 -6.62
N ALA A 400 27.11 54.72 -7.59
CA ALA A 400 26.82 55.89 -8.41
C ALA A 400 26.27 57.05 -7.56
N GLN A 401 25.40 56.76 -6.59
CA GLN A 401 24.87 57.76 -5.65
C GLN A 401 25.93 58.30 -4.69
N ALA A 402 26.88 57.47 -4.24
CA ALA A 402 27.95 57.92 -3.35
C ALA A 402 28.98 58.82 -4.03
N LYS A 403 29.07 58.80 -5.36
CA LYS A 403 29.98 59.63 -6.17
C LYS A 403 29.34 60.92 -6.69
N ALA A 404 28.03 61.07 -6.55
CA ALA A 404 27.26 62.26 -6.92
C ALA A 404 27.14 63.19 -5.70
#